data_AF-A0A354PJ49-F1
#
_entry.id   AF-A0A354PJ49-F1
#
_cell.length_a   1.000
_cell.length_b   1.000
_cell.length_c   1.000
_cell.angle_alpha   90.00
_cell.angle_beta   90.00
_cell.angle_gamma   90.00
#
_symmetry.space_group_name_H-M   'P 1'
#
loop_
_entity.id
_entity.type
_entity.pdbx_description
1 polymer ?
#
loop_
_entity_poly.entity_id
_entity_poly.type
_entity_poly.pdbx_seq_one_letter_code
_entity_poly.pdbx_strand_id
1 'polypeptide(L)'
;ADPTAPDYIKQLIDWGAGPRAGQNLIAAGKALAAMDGRFAVDPADVRKIAIPVLRHRIAANFQAQAEGMSTDDIINRLVKDIPVPKAEKMES
;
A
#
# COMPACT_ATOMS: atom_id res chain seq x y z
N ALA A 1 4.67 8.21 15.06
CA ALA A 1 3.83 7.90 13.88
C ALA A 1 4.28 8.77 12.72
N ASP A 2 4.22 8.29 11.48
CA ASP A 2 4.56 9.06 10.28
C ASP A 2 3.62 10.28 10.15
N PRO A 3 4.14 11.52 10.07
CA PRO A 3 3.31 12.72 9.98
C PRO A 3 2.49 12.77 8.69
N THR A 4 2.96 12.13 7.61
CA THR A 4 2.33 12.14 6.29
C THR A 4 1.19 11.13 6.16
N ALA A 5 1.03 10.22 7.13
CA ALA A 5 -0.05 9.24 7.11
C ALA A 5 -1.42 9.91 7.29
N PRO A 6 -2.47 9.47 6.55
CA PRO A 6 -3.84 9.90 6.76
C PRO A 6 -4.29 9.65 8.21
N ASP A 7 -5.16 10.52 8.75
CA ASP A 7 -5.56 10.45 10.15
C ASP A 7 -6.26 9.14 10.52
N TYR A 8 -7.09 8.60 9.63
CA TYR A 8 -7.74 7.31 9.86
C TYR A 8 -6.75 6.16 9.99
N ILE A 9 -5.57 6.22 9.35
CA ILE A 9 -4.53 5.19 9.54
C ILE A 9 -3.97 5.28 10.96
N LYS A 10 -3.72 6.50 11.44
CA LYS A 10 -3.23 6.72 12.81
C LYS A 10 -4.26 6.29 13.86
N GLN A 11 -5.55 6.36 13.53
CA GLN A 11 -6.66 6.02 14.43
C GLN A 11 -7.08 4.55 14.38
N LEU A 12 -6.90 3.85 13.25
CA LEU A 12 -7.47 2.51 13.04
C LEU A 12 -6.43 1.38 13.02
N ILE A 13 -5.13 1.70 12.97
CA ILE A 13 -4.03 0.73 12.86
C ILE A 13 -3.12 0.80 14.09
N ASP A 14 -2.97 -0.33 14.80
CA ASP A 14 -2.03 -0.46 15.93
C ASP A 14 -0.61 -0.75 15.46
N TRP A 15 -0.47 -1.55 14.40
CA TRP A 15 0.83 -1.94 13.86
C TRP A 15 0.85 -1.84 12.34
N GLY A 16 1.71 -0.96 11.83
CA GLY A 16 1.92 -0.75 10.40
C GLY A 16 2.83 -1.78 9.74
N ALA A 17 2.87 -1.75 8.42
CA ALA A 17 3.69 -2.67 7.65
C ALA A 17 5.17 -2.32 7.79
N GLY A 18 5.99 -3.29 8.24
CA GLY A 18 7.44 -3.09 8.36
C GLY A 18 8.16 -2.97 7.01
N PRO A 19 9.48 -2.69 6.99
CA PRO A 19 10.25 -2.43 5.77
C PRO A 19 10.22 -3.57 4.75
N ARG A 20 10.02 -4.82 5.20
CA ARG A 20 9.86 -5.99 4.32
C ARG A 20 8.61 -5.92 3.45
N ALA A 21 7.56 -5.22 3.89
CA ALA A 21 6.39 -5.00 3.05
C ALA A 21 6.75 -4.16 1.82
N GLY A 22 7.46 -3.05 2.00
CA GLY A 22 7.91 -2.21 0.88
C GLY A 22 8.79 -2.95 -0.12
N GLN A 23 9.73 -3.76 0.36
CA GLN A 23 10.57 -4.60 -0.50
C GLN A 23 9.74 -5.60 -1.32
N ASN A 24 8.73 -6.23 -0.71
CA ASN A 24 7.86 -7.17 -1.39
C ASN A 24 6.91 -6.49 -2.37
N LEU A 25 6.44 -5.26 -2.09
CA LEU A 25 5.67 -4.47 -3.05
C LEU A 25 6.47 -4.25 -4.33
N ILE A 26 7.75 -3.88 -4.21
CA ILE A 26 8.65 -3.66 -5.36
C ILE A 26 8.92 -4.97 -6.11
N ALA A 27 9.26 -6.05 -5.39
CA ALA A 27 9.57 -7.34 -6.01
C ALA A 27 8.36 -7.91 -6.76
N ALA A 28 7.16 -7.87 -6.14
CA ALA A 28 5.92 -8.32 -6.76
C ALA A 28 5.53 -7.43 -7.96
N GLY A 29 5.69 -6.11 -7.86
CA GLY A 29 5.47 -5.19 -8.98
C GLY A 29 6.36 -5.48 -10.18
N LYS A 30 7.66 -5.77 -9.95
CA LYS A 30 8.59 -6.20 -11.01
C LYS A 30 8.19 -7.54 -11.63
N ALA A 31 7.76 -8.49 -10.81
CA ALA A 31 7.29 -9.79 -11.31
C ALA A 31 6.05 -9.63 -12.21
N LEU A 32 5.07 -8.81 -11.82
CA LEU A 32 3.91 -8.50 -12.67
C LEU A 32 4.31 -7.83 -13.98
N ALA A 33 5.16 -6.80 -13.94
CA ALA A 33 5.62 -6.12 -15.14
C ALA A 33 6.33 -7.09 -16.10
N ALA A 34 7.21 -7.95 -15.58
CA ALA A 34 7.91 -8.95 -16.37
C ALA A 34 6.96 -10.00 -16.98
N MET A 35 5.95 -10.46 -16.23
CA MET A 35 4.91 -11.37 -16.73
C MET A 35 4.07 -10.74 -17.86
N ASP A 36 3.87 -9.43 -17.81
CA ASP A 36 3.18 -8.65 -18.84
C ASP A 36 4.11 -8.24 -20.01
N GLY A 37 5.37 -8.67 -20.03
CA GLY A 37 6.35 -8.30 -21.07
C GLY A 37 6.82 -6.84 -21.02
N ARG A 38 6.56 -6.13 -19.91
CA ARG A 38 6.97 -4.74 -19.70
C ARG A 38 8.31 -4.66 -18.97
N PHE A 39 9.15 -3.71 -19.39
CA PHE A 39 10.46 -3.47 -18.77
C PHE A 39 10.42 -2.54 -17.55
N ALA A 40 9.27 -1.93 -17.26
CA ALA A 40 9.08 -1.00 -16.17
C ALA A 40 7.81 -1.30 -15.38
N VAL A 41 7.89 -1.12 -14.06
CA VAL A 41 6.77 -1.24 -13.13
C VAL A 41 5.87 -0.02 -13.27
N ASP A 42 4.58 -0.26 -13.45
CA ASP A 42 3.57 0.79 -13.44
C ASP A 42 3.02 0.96 -12.01
N PRO A 43 2.63 2.17 -11.57
CA PRO A 43 1.94 2.37 -10.30
C PRO A 43 0.72 1.46 -10.11
N ALA A 44 0.02 1.09 -11.19
CA ALA A 44 -1.08 0.13 -11.17
C ALA A 44 -0.63 -1.27 -10.74
N ASP A 45 0.60 -1.69 -11.03
CA ASP A 45 1.13 -2.98 -10.57
C ASP A 45 1.22 -3.00 -9.05
N VAL A 46 1.77 -1.93 -8.44
CA VAL A 46 1.87 -1.78 -6.99
C VAL A 46 0.47 -1.79 -6.35
N ARG A 47 -0.51 -1.12 -6.97
CA ARG A 47 -1.91 -1.13 -6.51
C ARG A 47 -2.51 -2.54 -6.54
N LYS A 48 -2.27 -3.31 -7.61
CA LYS A 48 -2.76 -4.70 -7.74
C LYS A 48 -2.23 -5.62 -6.64
N ILE A 49 -0.97 -5.45 -6.22
CA ILE A 49 -0.34 -6.32 -5.22
C ILE A 49 -0.43 -5.79 -3.77
N ALA A 50 -1.06 -4.64 -3.55
CA ALA A 50 -1.14 -4.02 -2.22
C ALA A 50 -1.84 -4.94 -1.21
N ILE A 51 -3.04 -5.45 -1.52
CA ILE A 51 -3.78 -6.38 -0.66
C ILE A 51 -2.95 -7.64 -0.34
N PRO A 52 -2.49 -8.45 -1.31
CA PRO A 52 -1.78 -9.69 -1.01
C PRO A 52 -0.47 -9.48 -0.24
N VAL A 53 0.19 -8.32 -0.40
CA VAL A 53 1.40 -8.01 0.39
C VAL A 53 1.06 -7.53 1.79
N LEU A 54 0.02 -6.71 1.98
CA LEU A 54 -0.21 -5.97 3.22
C LEU A 54 -1.21 -6.63 4.19
N ARG A 55 -2.18 -7.43 3.72
CA ARG A 55 -3.28 -7.99 4.52
C ARG A 55 -2.85 -8.63 5.83
N HIS A 56 -1.74 -9.37 5.80
CA HIS A 56 -1.21 -10.10 6.95
C HIS A 56 0.01 -9.41 7.59
N ARG A 57 0.25 -8.14 7.25
CA ARG A 57 1.39 -7.35 7.71
C ARG A 57 1.00 -6.10 8.49
N ILE A 58 -0.29 -5.84 8.63
CA ILE A 58 -0.82 -4.75 9.44
C ILE A 58 -1.86 -5.31 10.41
N ALA A 59 -2.00 -4.66 11.56
CA ALA A 59 -2.98 -5.00 12.57
C ALA A 59 -3.96 -3.84 12.76
N ALA A 60 -5.23 -4.08 12.45
CA ALA A 60 -6.32 -3.16 12.76
C ALA A 60 -6.67 -3.24 14.25
N ASN A 61 -7.03 -2.10 14.84
CA ASN A 61 -7.32 -2.01 16.26
C ASN A 61 -8.79 -2.34 16.59
N PHE A 62 -9.13 -2.28 17.88
CA PHE A 62 -10.49 -2.58 18.35
C PHE A 62 -11.54 -1.63 17.78
N GLN A 63 -11.20 -0.34 17.57
CA GLN A 63 -12.13 0.62 16.98
C GLN A 63 -12.48 0.22 15.53
N ALA A 64 -11.48 -0.13 14.72
CA ALA A 64 -11.71 -0.60 13.36
C ALA A 64 -12.63 -1.84 13.32
N GLN A 65 -12.42 -2.78 14.25
CA GLN A 65 -13.27 -3.96 14.38
C GLN A 65 -14.70 -3.62 14.80
N ALA A 66 -14.88 -2.68 15.74
CA ALA A 66 -16.19 -2.21 16.18
C ALA A 66 -16.97 -1.49 15.07
N GLU A 67 -16.26 -0.79 14.17
CA GLU A 67 -16.82 -0.16 12.97
C GLU A 67 -17.06 -1.18 11.83
N GLY A 68 -16.74 -2.46 12.03
CA GLY A 68 -16.91 -3.51 11.02
C GLY A 68 -15.94 -3.44 9.85
N MET A 69 -14.83 -2.68 9.98
CA MET A 69 -13.81 -2.57 8.94
C MET A 69 -12.82 -3.72 9.02
N SER A 70 -12.64 -4.41 7.90
CA SER A 70 -11.55 -5.36 7.74
C SER A 70 -10.24 -4.65 7.39
N THR A 71 -9.13 -5.35 7.61
CA THR A 71 -7.80 -4.91 7.18
C THR A 71 -7.77 -4.58 5.68
N ASP A 72 -8.49 -5.34 4.87
CA ASP A 72 -8.59 -5.13 3.42
C ASP A 72 -9.33 -3.85 3.08
N ASP A 73 -10.40 -3.51 3.80
CA ASP A 73 -11.15 -2.28 3.59
C ASP A 73 -10.25 -1.06 3.83
N ILE A 74 -9.44 -1.12 4.89
CA ILE A 74 -8.48 -0.06 5.22
C ILE A 74 -7.39 0.04 4.15
N ILE A 75 -6.84 -1.08 3.68
CA ILE A 75 -5.83 -1.09 2.60
C ILE A 75 -6.41 -0.54 1.31
N ASN A 76 -7.61 -0.97 0.92
CA ASN A 76 -8.27 -0.51 -0.30
C ASN A 76 -8.53 1.00 -0.26
N ARG A 77 -9.02 1.50 0.89
CA ARG A 77 -9.19 2.94 1.12
C ARG A 77 -7.85 3.68 1.02
N LEU A 78 -6.82 3.19 1.69
CA LEU A 78 -5.48 3.79 1.65
C LEU A 78 -4.93 3.87 0.23
N VAL A 79 -4.97 2.77 -0.50
CA VAL A 79 -4.50 2.75 -1.88
C VAL A 79 -5.28 3.75 -2.72
N LYS A 80 -6.60 3.84 -2.57
CA LYS A 80 -7.44 4.79 -3.32
C LYS A 80 -7.11 6.26 -3.00
N ASP A 81 -6.88 6.57 -1.73
CA ASP A 81 -6.66 7.94 -1.26
C ASP A 81 -5.26 8.48 -1.57
N ILE A 82 -4.25 7.59 -1.63
CA ILE A 82 -2.87 8.01 -1.92
C ILE A 82 -2.70 8.29 -3.42
N PRO A 83 -2.34 9.54 -3.80
CA PRO A 83 -2.12 9.90 -5.19
C PRO A 83 -0.88 9.17 -5.74
N VAL A 84 -0.91 8.87 -7.04
CA VAL A 84 0.30 8.40 -7.73
C VAL A 84 1.32 9.55 -7.70
N PRO A 85 2.59 9.30 -7.33
CA PRO A 85 3.64 10.30 -7.39
C PRO A 85 3.71 10.89 -8.80
N LYS A 86 3.69 12.22 -8.90
CA LYS A 86 3.97 12.88 -10.17
C LYS A 86 5.44 12.62 -10.49
N ALA A 87 5.75 12.16 -11.69
CA ALA A 87 7.13 12.14 -12.15
C ALA A 87 7.63 13.59 -12.12
N GLU A 88 8.58 13.89 -11.23
CA GLU A 88 9.41 15.08 -11.43
C GLU A 88 10.07 14.89 -12.79
N LYS A 89 9.82 15.82 -13.72
CA LYS A 89 10.61 15.88 -14.94
C LYS A 89 12.04 16.08 -14.46
N MET A 90 12.90 15.08 -14.64
CA MET A 90 14.34 15.31 -14.60
C MET A 90 14.63 16.24 -15.78
N GLU A 91 14.63 17.55 -15.53
CA GLU A 91 15.21 18.50 -16.47
C GLU A 91 16.68 18.12 -16.61
N SER A 92 17.07 17.90 -17.87
CA SER A 92 18.41 17.49 -18.28
C SER A 92 19.39 18.65 -18.18
#